data_AF-A0A2M9L0F9-F1
#
_entry.id   AF-A0A2M9L0F9-F1
#
_cell.length_a   1.000
_cell.length_b   1.000
_cell.length_c   1.000
_cell.angle_alpha   90.00
_cell.angle_beta   90.00
_cell.angle_gamma   90.00
#
_symmetry.space_group_name_H-M   'P 1'
#
loop_
_entity.id
_entity.type
_entity.pdbx_description
1 polymer ?
#
loop_
_entity_poly.entity_id
_entity_poly.type
_entity_poly.pdbx_seq_one_letter_code
_entity_poly.pdbx_strand_id
1 'polypeptide(L)'
;MIIIMADEKTDLLACLWDEFSAMRFPTGWYDREPEGTCLVTLDTALVGFAANVLDGPPLGARHREHLRCRIELLADLLPTFGTDSYASRYFVALYRMAVLAEEIDAERGAA
;
A
#
# COMPACT_ATOMS: atom_id res chain seq x y z
N MET A 1 5.17 -25.46 -9.55
CA MET A 1 3.76 -25.10 -9.23
C MET A 1 3.79 -24.00 -8.17
N ILE A 2 3.78 -22.74 -8.59
CA ILE A 2 3.64 -21.54 -7.72
C ILE A 2 2.63 -20.55 -8.34
N ILE A 3 2.38 -20.67 -9.64
CA ILE A 3 1.48 -19.82 -10.45
C ILE A 3 0.08 -19.68 -9.82
N ILE A 4 -0.43 -20.72 -9.16
CA ILE A 4 -1.78 -20.69 -8.55
C ILE A 4 -1.86 -19.69 -7.38
N MET A 5 -0.80 -19.57 -6.55
CA MET A 5 -0.81 -18.67 -5.40
C MET A 5 -0.59 -17.20 -5.80
N ALA A 6 0.24 -16.96 -6.81
CA ALA A 6 0.50 -15.60 -7.30
C ALA A 6 -0.75 -14.99 -7.97
N ASP A 7 -1.56 -15.82 -8.65
CA ASP A 7 -2.84 -15.44 -9.24
C ASP A 7 -3.86 -15.09 -8.14
N GLU A 8 -4.00 -15.95 -7.12
CA GLU A 8 -4.89 -15.70 -5.97
C GLU A 8 -4.53 -14.41 -5.20
N LYS A 9 -3.22 -14.13 -5.01
CA LYS A 9 -2.77 -12.88 -4.38
C LYS A 9 -3.07 -11.66 -5.24
N THR A 10 -2.89 -11.78 -6.56
CA THR A 10 -3.18 -10.69 -7.49
C THR A 10 -4.68 -10.40 -7.53
N ASP A 11 -5.53 -11.43 -7.55
CA ASP A 11 -6.99 -11.29 -7.43
C ASP A 11 -7.39 -10.62 -6.11
N LEU A 12 -6.77 -11.02 -4.99
CA LEU A 12 -7.00 -10.38 -3.70
C LEU A 12 -6.59 -8.90 -3.71
N LEU A 13 -5.45 -8.56 -4.33
CA LEU A 13 -5.01 -7.17 -4.46
C LEU A 13 -5.99 -6.36 -5.30
N ALA A 14 -6.54 -6.93 -6.38
CA ALA A 14 -7.55 -6.28 -7.21
C ALA A 14 -8.84 -6.00 -6.42
N CYS A 15 -9.32 -6.97 -5.64
CA CYS A 15 -10.47 -6.78 -4.75
C CYS A 15 -10.22 -5.66 -3.72
N LEU A 16 -9.05 -5.65 -3.07
CA LEU A 16 -8.69 -4.60 -2.11
C LEU A 16 -8.54 -3.22 -2.77
N TRP A 17 -8.00 -3.18 -3.99
CA TRP A 17 -7.90 -1.96 -4.80
C TRP A 17 -9.28 -1.38 -5.10
N ASP A 18 -10.23 -2.21 -5.54
CA ASP A 18 -11.59 -1.76 -5.83
C ASP A 18 -12.28 -1.19 -4.58
N GLU A 19 -12.14 -1.85 -3.43
CA GLU A 19 -12.66 -1.36 -2.15
C GLU A 19 -12.00 -0.03 -1.72
N PHE A 20 -10.67 0.06 -1.83
CA PHE A 20 -9.91 1.24 -1.42
C PHE A 20 -10.13 2.44 -2.34
N SER A 21 -10.25 2.22 -3.65
CA SER A 21 -10.44 3.29 -4.64
C SER A 21 -11.76 4.04 -4.45
N ALA A 22 -12.74 3.42 -3.81
CA ALA A 22 -13.99 4.05 -3.40
C ALA A 22 -13.86 4.92 -2.13
N MET A 23 -12.78 4.77 -1.36
CA MET A 23 -12.52 5.57 -0.17
C MET A 23 -11.97 6.96 -0.55
N ARG A 24 -12.21 7.95 0.31
CA ARG A 24 -11.62 9.28 0.16
C ARG A 24 -10.52 9.45 1.20
N PHE A 25 -9.46 10.17 0.82
CA PHE A 25 -8.44 10.55 1.77
C PHE A 25 -9.06 11.28 2.98
N PRO A 26 -8.72 10.91 4.23
CA PRO A 26 -9.35 11.45 5.42
C PRO A 26 -9.04 12.95 5.59
N THR A 27 -10.08 13.78 5.50
CA THR A 27 -9.93 15.25 5.34
C THR A 27 -9.22 15.93 6.51
N GLY A 28 -9.36 15.42 7.73
CA GLY A 28 -8.68 15.94 8.92
C GLY A 28 -7.17 15.72 8.96
N TRP A 29 -6.62 15.00 7.98
CA TRP A 29 -5.22 14.57 7.91
C TRP A 29 -4.43 15.20 6.75
N TYR A 30 -5.05 16.05 5.92
CA TYR A 30 -4.35 16.71 4.80
C TYR A 30 -3.15 17.54 5.25
N ASP A 31 -3.34 18.35 6.29
CA ASP A 31 -2.31 19.27 6.81
C ASP A 31 -1.53 18.67 7.99
N ARG A 32 -1.72 17.37 8.28
CA ARG A 32 -1.02 16.70 9.38
C ARG A 32 0.22 15.99 8.86
N GLU A 33 1.33 16.27 9.51
CA GLU A 33 2.63 15.66 9.22
C GLU A 33 3.16 14.93 10.45
N PRO A 34 2.55 13.79 10.84
CA PRO A 34 3.09 12.98 11.93
C PRO A 34 4.52 12.57 11.58
N GLU A 35 5.45 12.82 12.52
CA GLU A 35 6.89 12.59 12.32
C GLU A 35 7.48 13.34 11.11
N GLY A 36 6.87 14.46 10.69
CA GLY A 36 7.29 15.21 9.51
C GLY A 36 6.93 14.53 8.18
N THR A 37 6.07 13.50 8.20
CA THR A 37 5.67 12.75 7.02
C THR A 37 4.41 13.32 6.40
N CYS A 38 4.50 13.79 5.15
CA CYS A 38 3.33 14.15 4.36
C CYS A 38 2.52 12.90 3.98
N LEU A 39 1.36 12.73 4.60
CA LEU A 39 0.50 11.55 4.42
C LEU A 39 -0.08 11.42 3.01
N VAL A 40 -0.33 12.53 2.32
CA VAL A 40 -0.80 12.53 0.92
C VAL A 40 0.30 12.00 -0.01
N THR A 41 1.56 12.36 0.25
CA THR A 41 2.71 11.85 -0.52
C THR A 41 2.92 10.37 -0.27
N LEU A 42 2.78 9.93 0.98
CA LEU A 42 2.86 8.53 1.37
C LEU A 42 1.75 7.70 0.70
N ASP A 43 0.50 8.17 0.77
CA ASP A 43 -0.65 7.57 0.11
C ASP A 43 -0.44 7.41 -1.40
N THR A 44 -0.15 8.53 -2.08
CA THR A 44 0.05 8.53 -3.54
C THR A 44 1.15 7.55 -3.98
N ALA A 45 2.25 7.48 -3.22
CA ALA A 45 3.35 6.57 -3.53
C ALA A 45 2.91 5.10 -3.39
N LEU A 46 2.25 4.74 -2.30
CA LEU A 46 1.81 3.36 -2.02
C LEU A 46 0.71 2.91 -2.99
N VAL A 47 -0.25 3.79 -3.29
CA VAL A 47 -1.28 3.55 -4.32
C VAL A 47 -0.62 3.34 -5.69
N GLY A 48 0.37 4.15 -6.05
CA GLY A 48 1.11 4.01 -7.30
C GLY A 48 1.83 2.65 -7.42
N PHE A 49 2.44 2.17 -6.33
CA PHE A 49 3.05 0.84 -6.31
C PHE A 49 2.02 -0.28 -6.47
N ALA A 50 0.90 -0.23 -5.73
CA ALA A 50 -0.17 -1.21 -5.84
C ALA A 50 -0.73 -1.29 -7.28
N ALA A 51 -0.98 -0.13 -7.90
CA ALA A 51 -1.41 -0.06 -9.29
C ALA A 51 -0.38 -0.66 -10.27
N ASN A 52 0.91 -0.36 -10.10
CA ASN A 52 1.96 -0.95 -10.93
C ASN A 52 2.06 -2.46 -10.74
N VAL A 53 1.84 -2.98 -9.54
CA VAL A 53 1.86 -4.44 -9.33
C VAL A 53 0.64 -5.11 -9.97
N LEU A 54 -0.52 -4.45 -10.02
CA LEU A 54 -1.68 -4.98 -10.72
C LEU A 54 -1.47 -5.05 -12.25
N ASP A 55 -1.11 -3.93 -12.87
CA ASP A 55 -1.16 -3.81 -14.35
C ASP A 55 0.21 -3.56 -15.01
N GLY A 56 1.27 -3.47 -14.22
CA GLY A 56 2.60 -3.05 -14.67
C GLY A 56 3.66 -4.15 -14.60
N PRO A 57 4.87 -3.84 -15.13
CA PRO A 57 6.00 -4.75 -15.05
C PRO A 57 6.52 -4.88 -13.60
N PRO A 58 7.29 -5.95 -13.30
CA PRO A 58 7.95 -6.11 -12.01
C PRO A 58 8.81 -4.91 -11.63
N LEU A 59 8.84 -4.56 -10.36
CA LEU A 59 9.58 -3.42 -9.86
C LEU A 59 11.10 -3.67 -9.88
N GLY A 60 11.83 -2.67 -10.36
CA GLY A 60 13.28 -2.63 -10.19
C GLY A 60 13.68 -2.57 -8.71
N ALA A 61 14.90 -3.03 -8.38
CA ALA A 61 15.37 -3.14 -6.99
C ALA A 61 15.24 -1.84 -6.17
N ARG A 62 15.52 -0.67 -6.78
CA ARG A 62 15.35 0.63 -6.13
C ARG A 62 13.90 0.93 -5.76
N HIS A 63 12.96 0.55 -6.62
CA HIS A 63 11.53 0.76 -6.37
C HIS A 63 11.00 -0.20 -5.30
N ARG A 64 11.49 -1.45 -5.28
CA ARG A 64 11.19 -2.39 -4.19
C ARG A 64 11.66 -1.90 -2.83
N GLU A 65 12.88 -1.40 -2.75
CA GLU A 65 13.40 -0.82 -1.51
C GLU A 65 12.55 0.37 -1.06
N HIS A 66 12.20 1.25 -2.00
CA HIS A 66 11.35 2.40 -1.71
C HIS A 66 9.96 1.97 -1.20
N LEU A 67 9.34 0.96 -1.80
CA LEU A 67 8.08 0.39 -1.33
C LEU A 67 8.21 -0.11 0.12
N ARG A 68 9.24 -0.90 0.44
CA ARG A 68 9.48 -1.43 1.79
C ARG A 68 9.62 -0.33 2.84
N CYS A 69 10.47 0.67 2.59
CA CYS A 69 10.63 1.78 3.52
C CYS A 69 9.33 2.56 3.77
N ARG A 70 8.44 2.63 2.77
CA ARG A 70 7.15 3.32 2.90
C ARG A 70 6.11 2.48 3.64
N ILE A 71 6.14 1.14 3.48
CA ILE A 71 5.34 0.21 4.26
C ILE A 71 5.73 0.29 5.75
N GLU A 72 7.04 0.25 6.04
CA GLU A 72 7.55 0.37 7.42
C GLU A 72 7.14 1.69 8.05
N LEU A 73 7.34 2.80 7.34
CA LEU A 73 6.90 4.12 7.80
C LEU A 73 5.40 4.17 8.09
N LEU A 74 4.57 3.60 7.20
CA LEU A 74 3.13 3.58 7.44
C LEU A 74 2.76 2.71 8.65
N ALA A 75 3.43 1.57 8.84
CA ALA A 75 3.21 0.69 9.98
C ALA A 75 3.47 1.41 11.32
N ASP A 76 4.56 2.16 11.40
CA ASP A 76 4.92 2.95 12.58
C ASP A 76 3.90 4.06 12.88
N LEU A 77 3.28 4.63 11.83
CA LEU A 77 2.27 5.68 11.94
C LEU A 77 0.86 5.15 12.26
N LEU A 78 0.57 3.86 12.04
CA LEU A 78 -0.77 3.29 12.24
C LEU A 78 -1.39 3.61 13.63
N PRO A 79 -0.66 3.53 14.76
CA PRO A 79 -1.18 3.88 16.07
C PRO A 79 -1.67 5.33 16.18
N THR A 80 -1.06 6.27 15.44
CA THR A 80 -1.43 7.69 15.47
C THR A 80 -2.86 7.94 14.97
N PHE A 81 -3.37 7.07 14.09
CA PHE A 81 -4.73 7.17 13.55
C PHE A 81 -5.80 6.58 14.47
N GLY A 82 -5.42 5.90 15.56
CA GLY A 82 -6.35 5.10 16.39
C GLY A 82 -7.51 5.87 17.02
N THR A 83 -7.41 7.19 17.16
CA THR A 83 -8.51 8.05 17.66
C THR A 83 -9.53 8.43 16.60
N ASP A 84 -9.22 8.23 15.32
CA ASP A 84 -10.09 8.53 14.18
C ASP A 84 -10.42 7.21 13.46
N SER A 85 -11.64 6.71 13.68
CA SER A 85 -12.06 5.42 13.16
C SER A 85 -12.05 5.34 11.63
N TYR A 86 -12.29 6.46 10.95
CA TYR A 86 -12.25 6.49 9.48
C TYR A 86 -10.81 6.51 8.98
N ALA A 87 -9.97 7.40 9.51
CA ALA A 87 -8.56 7.45 9.13
C ALA A 87 -7.84 6.13 9.46
N SER A 88 -8.11 5.54 10.62
CA SER A 88 -7.60 4.22 10.99
C SER A 88 -7.99 3.16 9.96
N ARG A 89 -9.26 3.07 9.57
CA ARG A 89 -9.71 2.12 8.53
C ARG A 89 -9.03 2.39 7.18
N TYR A 90 -8.92 3.65 6.79
CA TYR A 90 -8.29 4.05 5.53
C TYR A 90 -6.81 3.65 5.46
N PHE A 91 -6.01 4.06 6.45
CA PHE A 91 -4.58 3.77 6.46
C PHE A 91 -4.26 2.29 6.69
N VAL A 92 -5.11 1.55 7.41
CA VAL A 92 -5.00 0.08 7.49
C VAL A 92 -5.27 -0.59 6.14
N ALA A 93 -6.25 -0.11 5.38
CA ALA A 93 -6.53 -0.63 4.04
C ALA A 93 -5.35 -0.36 3.09
N LEU A 94 -4.81 0.87 3.09
CA LEU A 94 -3.62 1.24 2.33
C LEU A 94 -2.42 0.35 2.71
N TYR A 95 -2.17 0.15 4.01
CA TYR A 95 -1.09 -0.70 4.50
C TYR A 95 -1.22 -2.14 3.98
N ARG A 96 -2.42 -2.73 4.07
CA ARG A 96 -2.66 -4.11 3.60
C ARG A 96 -2.44 -4.24 2.10
N MET A 97 -2.90 -3.28 1.31
CA MET A 97 -2.66 -3.27 -0.13
C MET A 97 -1.16 -3.17 -0.44
N ALA A 98 -0.43 -2.28 0.24
CA ALA A 98 0.99 -2.09 0.01
C ALA A 98 1.81 -3.35 0.36
N VAL A 99 1.50 -4.00 1.48
CA VAL A 99 2.13 -5.27 1.87
C VAL A 99 1.87 -6.35 0.83
N LEU A 100 0.61 -6.52 0.41
CA LEU A 100 0.27 -7.53 -0.60
C LEU A 100 0.95 -7.25 -1.95
N ALA A 101 1.05 -5.98 -2.34
CA ALA A 101 1.78 -5.58 -3.53
C ALA A 101 3.29 -5.92 -3.45
N GLU A 102 3.92 -5.72 -2.29
CA GLU A 102 5.32 -6.11 -2.05
C GLU A 102 5.52 -7.63 -2.16
N GLU A 103 4.61 -8.41 -1.58
CA GLU A 103 4.68 -9.88 -1.66
C GLU A 103 4.57 -10.38 -3.10
N ILE A 104 3.60 -9.88 -3.86
CA ILE A 104 3.40 -10.27 -5.27
C ILE A 104 4.63 -9.89 -6.10
N ASP A 105 5.15 -8.68 -5.92
CA ASP A 105 6.32 -8.23 -6.67
C ASP A 105 7.59 -9.02 -6.31
N ALA A 106 7.77 -9.36 -5.03
CA ALA A 106 8.86 -10.21 -4.58
C ALA A 106 8.78 -11.61 -5.21
N GLU A 107 7.59 -12.19 -5.34
CA GLU A 107 7.37 -13.46 -6.03
C GLU A 107 7.66 -13.37 -7.53
N ARG A 108 7.23 -12.28 -8.19
CA ARG A 108 7.51 -12.04 -9.62
C ARG A 108 9.00 -11.83 -9.90
N GLY A 109 9.71 -11.14 -9.01
CA GLY A 109 11.14 -10.87 -9.14
C GLY A 109 12.06 -12.04 -8.76
N ALA A 110 11.51 -13.11 -8.17
CA ALA A 110 12.22 -14.35 -7.86
C ALA A 110 12.08 -15.43 -8.96
N ALA A 111 11.19 -15.22 -9.93
CA ALA A 111 10.93 -16.09 -11.09
C ALA A 111 11.86 -15.76 -12.27
#